data_AF-U4VHW8-F1
#
_entry.id   AF-U4VHW8-F1
#
_cell.length_a   1.000
_cell.length_b   1.000
_cell.length_c   1.000
_cell.angle_alpha   90.00
_cell.angle_beta   90.00
_cell.angle_gamma   90.00
#
_symmetry.space_group_name_H-M   'P 1'
#
loop_
_entity.id
_entity.type
_entity.pdbx_description
1 polymer ?
#
loop_
_entity_poly.entity_id
_entity_poly.type
_entity_poly.pdbx_seq_one_letter_code
_entity_poly.pdbx_strand_id
1 'polypeptide(L)'
;MHEFNWILFLFGAFLVFTGFKMFGHKDETPDIEQNAVFKFLRRRFNITSELHGRNFTVKQPHPKTGKMVTWLTPLAVALIMVETVDLIFAVDSVPAVFAVTQDTFIVYTSNIFAVLGLRALYFALAAAMNRFRYLQVSLAIILVLIGIKIFLVPLGVHINTLLSLVATLAILASGVLYSLYKTRNEPDVSVEDLAKQHHTEN
;
A
#
# COMPACT_ATOMS: atom_id res chain seq x y z
N MET A 1 33.12 4.11 -1.57
CA MET A 1 32.44 4.81 -0.46
C MET A 1 31.87 6.19 -0.85
N HIS A 2 31.69 6.53 -2.14
CA HIS A 2 31.04 7.79 -2.57
C HIS A 2 29.74 7.60 -3.36
N GLU A 3 29.49 6.43 -3.95
CA GLU A 3 28.30 6.21 -4.80
C GLU A 3 26.99 6.13 -4.01
N PHE A 4 27.03 5.59 -2.79
CA PHE A 4 25.84 5.48 -1.94
C PHE A 4 25.38 6.82 -1.34
N ASN A 5 26.18 7.89 -1.37
CA ASN A 5 25.77 9.14 -0.72
C ASN A 5 24.79 9.94 -1.62
N TRP A 6 25.06 9.96 -2.93
CA TRP A 6 24.17 10.58 -3.91
C TRP A 6 22.82 9.87 -3.99
N ILE A 7 22.81 8.53 -3.92
CA ILE A 7 21.57 7.75 -4.00
C ILE A 7 20.68 8.06 -2.78
N LEU A 8 21.23 8.14 -1.56
CA LEU A 8 20.48 8.50 -0.36
C LEU A 8 19.88 9.91 -0.45
N PHE A 9 20.62 10.87 -1.00
CA PHE A 9 20.12 12.22 -1.24
C PHE A 9 18.93 12.23 -2.21
N LEU A 10 19.05 11.50 -3.33
CA LEU A 10 17.98 11.34 -4.32
C LEU A 10 16.75 10.65 -3.72
N PHE A 11 16.95 9.57 -2.97
CA PHE A 11 15.88 8.83 -2.30
C PHE A 11 15.19 9.67 -1.23
N GLY A 12 15.94 10.38 -0.40
CA GLY A 12 15.39 11.29 0.61
C GLY A 12 14.54 12.39 -0.01
N ALA A 13 15.04 13.02 -1.08
CA ALA A 13 14.28 14.03 -1.83
C ALA A 13 13.01 13.45 -2.46
N PHE A 14 13.11 12.24 -3.03
CA PHE A 14 11.97 11.53 -3.61
C PHE A 14 10.90 11.20 -2.56
N LEU A 15 11.27 10.69 -1.38
CA LEU A 15 10.35 10.37 -0.29
C LEU A 15 9.64 11.61 0.27
N VAL A 16 10.38 12.72 0.42
CA VAL A 16 9.77 14.00 0.81
C VAL A 16 8.79 14.46 -0.25
N PHE A 17 9.16 14.40 -1.53
CA PHE A 17 8.29 14.78 -2.64
C PHE A 17 7.01 13.92 -2.69
N THR A 18 7.11 12.60 -2.55
CA THR A 18 5.94 11.71 -2.56
C THR A 18 5.04 11.96 -1.35
N GLY A 19 5.60 12.14 -0.16
CA GLY A 19 4.85 12.51 1.04
C GLY A 19 4.10 13.84 0.87
N PHE A 20 4.76 14.87 0.31
CA PHE A 20 4.11 16.14 -0.01
C PHE A 20 2.98 15.98 -1.03
N LYS A 21 3.22 15.22 -2.11
CA LYS A 21 2.21 14.94 -3.14
C LYS A 21 0.97 14.24 -2.57
N MET A 22 1.14 13.35 -1.58
CA MET A 22 0.04 12.64 -0.92
C MET A 22 -0.90 13.56 -0.13
N PHE A 23 -0.41 14.69 0.39
CA PHE A 23 -1.28 15.69 1.04
C PHE A 23 -2.20 16.42 0.06
N GLY A 24 -1.79 16.53 -1.22
CA GLY A 24 -2.56 17.20 -2.27
C GLY A 24 -3.70 16.38 -2.87
N HIS A 25 -3.71 15.05 -2.69
CA HIS A 25 -4.73 14.14 -3.24
C HIS A 25 -5.77 13.74 -2.18
N LYS A 26 -6.27 14.69 -1.39
CA LYS A 26 -7.05 14.40 -0.18
C LYS A 26 -8.46 13.85 -0.43
N ASP A 27 -9.03 14.04 -1.61
CA ASP A 27 -10.46 13.76 -1.87
C ASP A 27 -10.76 12.96 -3.15
N GLU A 28 -9.74 12.55 -3.91
CA GLU A 28 -9.94 11.65 -5.04
C GLU A 28 -9.84 10.20 -4.55
N THR A 29 -10.91 9.44 -4.73
CA THR A 29 -10.83 7.97 -4.69
C THR A 29 -9.61 7.57 -5.52
N PRO A 30 -8.61 6.88 -4.96
CA PRO A 30 -7.42 6.50 -5.71
C PRO A 30 -7.89 5.81 -6.96
N ASP A 31 -7.66 6.40 -8.13
CA ASP A 31 -8.18 5.87 -9.37
C ASP A 31 -7.32 4.66 -9.75
N ILE A 32 -7.64 3.52 -9.11
CA ILE A 32 -6.88 2.27 -9.21
C ILE A 32 -6.84 1.83 -10.68
N GLU A 33 -7.85 2.21 -11.46
CA GLU A 33 -7.91 1.93 -12.90
C GLU A 33 -6.80 2.61 -13.72
N GLN A 34 -6.25 3.72 -13.22
CA GLN A 34 -5.16 4.45 -13.89
C GLN A 34 -3.76 4.01 -13.45
N ASN A 35 -3.64 3.15 -12.44
CA ASN A 35 -2.33 2.67 -11.98
C ASN A 35 -1.65 1.80 -13.05
N ALA A 36 -0.38 2.11 -13.36
CA ALA A 36 0.41 1.39 -14.37
C ALA A 36 0.46 -0.12 -14.12
N VAL A 37 0.54 -0.53 -12.86
CA VAL A 37 0.51 -1.93 -12.42
C VAL A 37 -0.84 -2.58 -12.74
N PHE A 38 -1.96 -1.90 -12.45
CA PHE A 38 -3.30 -2.39 -12.76
C PHE A 38 -3.53 -2.50 -14.27
N LYS A 39 -3.10 -1.51 -15.05
CA LYS A 39 -3.20 -1.51 -16.51
C LYS A 39 -2.36 -2.62 -17.14
N PHE A 40 -1.16 -2.88 -16.62
CA PHE A 40 -0.34 -4.02 -17.03
C PHE A 40 -1.04 -5.34 -16.73
N LEU A 41 -1.61 -5.47 -15.53
CA LEU A 41 -2.31 -6.68 -15.11
C LEU A 41 -3.57 -6.93 -15.94
N ARG A 42 -4.37 -5.90 -16.23
CA ARG A 42 -5.56 -5.97 -17.11
C ARG A 42 -5.20 -6.28 -18.56
N ARG A 43 -4.02 -5.86 -19.03
CA ARG A 43 -3.52 -6.15 -20.38
C ARG A 43 -3.00 -7.59 -20.50
N ARG A 44 -2.46 -8.15 -19.41
CA ARG A 44 -1.84 -9.49 -19.38
C ARG A 44 -2.81 -10.59 -18.94
N PHE A 45 -3.78 -10.26 -18.10
CA PHE A 45 -4.72 -11.20 -17.50
C PHE A 45 -6.17 -10.73 -17.68
N ASN A 46 -7.07 -11.69 -17.82
CA ASN A 46 -8.51 -11.44 -17.85
C ASN A 46 -8.99 -11.23 -16.40
N ILE A 47 -9.42 -10.02 -16.05
CA ILE A 47 -9.89 -9.67 -14.70
C ILE A 47 -11.42 -9.67 -14.72
N THR A 48 -12.05 -10.39 -13.79
CA THR A 48 -13.51 -10.38 -13.64
C THR A 48 -13.94 -9.21 -12.75
N SER A 49 -15.06 -8.56 -13.05
CA SER A 49 -15.64 -7.47 -12.24
C SER A 49 -16.46 -7.98 -11.06
N GLU A 50 -16.79 -9.28 -11.02
CA GLU A 50 -17.59 -9.85 -9.94
C GLU A 50 -16.74 -10.46 -8.81
N LEU A 51 -17.15 -10.16 -7.58
CA LEU A 51 -16.61 -10.73 -6.35
C LEU A 51 -17.09 -12.18 -6.19
N HIS A 52 -16.26 -13.14 -6.59
CA HIS A 52 -16.57 -14.57 -6.50
C HIS A 52 -16.20 -15.20 -5.14
N GLY A 53 -16.66 -14.57 -4.05
CA GLY A 53 -16.40 -15.04 -2.69
C GLY A 53 -14.89 -15.07 -2.35
N ARG A 54 -14.39 -16.20 -1.82
CA ARG A 54 -12.99 -16.37 -1.36
C ARG A 54 -12.01 -16.85 -2.43
N ASN A 55 -12.45 -17.00 -3.68
CA ASN A 55 -11.62 -17.57 -4.74
C ASN A 55 -10.78 -16.48 -5.42
N PHE A 56 -9.47 -16.70 -5.55
CA PHE A 56 -8.54 -15.80 -6.23
C PHE A 56 -8.59 -15.90 -7.76
N THR A 57 -9.04 -17.06 -8.25
CA THR A 57 -9.22 -17.33 -9.67
C THR A 57 -10.55 -18.02 -9.89
N VAL A 58 -11.22 -17.66 -10.97
CA VAL A 58 -12.46 -18.31 -11.40
C VAL A 58 -12.35 -18.71 -12.86
N LYS A 59 -12.80 -19.93 -13.18
CA LYS A 59 -12.92 -20.36 -14.57
C LYS A 59 -14.30 -19.98 -15.05
N GLN A 60 -14.38 -19.02 -15.96
CA GLN A 60 -15.64 -18.60 -16.56
C GLN A 60 -15.49 -18.53 -18.08
N PRO A 61 -16.55 -18.85 -18.84
CA PRO A 61 -16.54 -18.73 -20.30
C PRO A 61 -16.35 -17.26 -20.68
N HIS A 62 -15.45 -17.00 -21.61
CA HIS A 62 -15.15 -15.65 -22.04
C HIS A 62 -16.35 -15.04 -22.80
N PRO A 63 -16.83 -13.83 -22.45
CA PRO A 63 -18.09 -13.27 -22.97
C PRO A 63 -18.09 -13.06 -24.49
N LYS A 64 -16.91 -13.02 -25.13
CA LYS A 64 -16.78 -12.91 -26.59
C LYS A 64 -16.45 -14.20 -27.33
N THR A 65 -15.94 -15.24 -26.66
CA THR A 65 -15.39 -16.43 -27.34
C THR A 65 -15.95 -17.75 -26.82
N GLY A 66 -16.74 -17.75 -25.75
CA GLY A 66 -17.36 -18.94 -25.17
C GLY A 66 -16.38 -19.96 -24.57
N LYS A 67 -15.06 -19.75 -24.72
CA LYS A 67 -14.02 -20.63 -24.19
C LYS A 67 -13.85 -20.40 -22.70
N MET A 68 -13.71 -21.49 -21.95
CA MET A 68 -13.35 -21.45 -20.53
C MET A 68 -11.97 -20.79 -20.39
N VAL A 69 -11.93 -19.60 -19.80
CA VAL A 69 -10.67 -18.91 -19.48
C VAL A 69 -10.58 -18.71 -17.97
N THR A 70 -9.36 -18.72 -17.46
CA THR A 70 -9.11 -18.40 -16.05
C THR A 70 -9.14 -16.88 -15.89
N TRP A 71 -10.10 -16.40 -15.10
CA TRP A 71 -10.23 -15.02 -14.70
C TRP A 71 -9.58 -14.79 -13.34
N LEU A 72 -8.93 -13.65 -13.19
CA LEU A 72 -8.37 -13.16 -11.94
C LEU A 72 -9.47 -12.38 -11.20
N THR A 73 -9.73 -12.71 -9.94
CA THR A 73 -10.74 -11.97 -9.15
C THR A 73 -10.18 -10.66 -8.62
N PRO A 74 -11.04 -9.69 -8.24
CA PRO A 74 -10.59 -8.45 -7.61
C PRO A 74 -9.68 -8.68 -6.38
N LEU A 75 -9.87 -9.80 -5.67
CA LEU A 75 -9.04 -10.15 -4.50
C LEU A 75 -7.61 -10.48 -4.90
N ALA A 76 -7.43 -11.20 -6.00
CA ALA A 76 -6.11 -11.54 -6.51
C ALA A 76 -5.39 -10.30 -7.05
N VAL A 77 -6.13 -9.39 -7.69
CA VAL A 77 -5.58 -8.10 -8.14
C VAL A 77 -5.13 -7.26 -6.94
N ALA A 78 -5.98 -7.13 -5.91
CA ALA A 78 -5.63 -6.40 -4.69
C ALA A 78 -4.40 -7.00 -4.00
N LEU A 79 -4.32 -8.33 -3.89
CA LEU A 79 -3.15 -9.02 -3.33
C LEU A 79 -1.87 -8.70 -4.11
N ILE A 80 -1.90 -8.83 -5.44
CA ILE A 80 -0.76 -8.52 -6.30
C ILE A 80 -0.33 -7.06 -6.15
N MET A 81 -1.29 -6.13 -6.04
CA MET A 81 -0.97 -4.72 -5.82
C MET A 81 -0.28 -4.49 -4.47
N VAL A 82 -0.79 -5.09 -3.39
CA VAL A 82 -0.17 -4.98 -2.06
C VAL A 82 1.22 -5.60 -2.04
N GLU A 83 1.39 -6.80 -2.62
CA GLU A 83 2.70 -7.47 -2.74
C GLU A 83 3.69 -6.63 -3.57
N THR A 84 3.21 -6.01 -4.66
CA THR A 84 4.04 -5.12 -5.48
C THR A 84 4.48 -3.89 -4.70
N VAL A 85 3.56 -3.29 -3.94
CA VAL A 85 3.85 -2.14 -3.08
C VAL A 85 4.82 -2.51 -1.97
N ASP A 86 4.68 -3.68 -1.36
CA ASP A 86 5.59 -4.22 -0.34
C ASP A 86 6.99 -4.45 -0.92
N LEU A 87 7.10 -5.04 -2.12
CA LEU A 87 8.38 -5.19 -2.82
C LEU A 87 9.03 -3.84 -3.15
N ILE A 88 8.24 -2.84 -3.58
CA ILE A 88 8.73 -1.48 -3.82
C ILE A 88 9.23 -0.85 -2.52
N PHE A 89 8.51 -1.02 -1.41
CA PHE A 89 8.96 -0.54 -0.09
C PHE A 89 10.19 -1.29 0.42
N ALA A 90 10.34 -2.58 0.09
CA ALA A 90 11.52 -3.37 0.41
C ALA A 90 12.79 -2.80 -0.24
N VAL A 91 12.69 -2.15 -1.41
CA VAL A 91 13.84 -1.51 -2.07
C VAL A 91 14.45 -0.38 -1.23
N ASP A 92 13.67 0.32 -0.42
CA ASP A 92 14.16 1.36 0.50
C ASP A 92 14.62 0.76 1.84
N SER A 93 13.87 -0.21 2.38
CA SER A 93 14.20 -0.80 3.67
C SER A 93 15.39 -1.78 3.62
N VAL A 94 15.66 -2.42 2.49
CA VAL A 94 16.78 -3.39 2.35
C VAL A 94 18.15 -2.72 2.50
N PRO A 95 18.48 -1.60 1.80
CA PRO A 95 19.72 -0.87 2.04
C PRO A 95 19.86 -0.37 3.48
N ALA A 96 18.76 0.10 4.08
CA ALA A 96 18.75 0.58 5.46
C ALA A 96 18.99 -0.55 6.47
N VAL A 97 18.41 -1.74 6.24
CA VAL A 97 18.60 -2.92 7.09
C VAL A 97 20.01 -3.46 6.95
N PHE A 98 20.58 -3.54 5.74
CA PHE A 98 21.97 -3.97 5.54
C PHE A 98 23.01 -3.01 6.14
N ALA A 99 22.64 -1.74 6.36
CA ALA A 99 23.46 -0.80 7.10
C ALA A 99 23.48 -1.06 8.63
N VAL A 100 22.49 -1.76 9.17
CA VAL A 100 22.34 -2.06 10.61
C VAL A 100 22.67 -3.52 10.94
N THR A 101 22.32 -4.46 10.07
CA THR A 101 22.58 -5.89 10.23
C THR A 101 22.89 -6.55 8.89
N GLN A 102 23.94 -7.37 8.85
CA GLN A 102 24.34 -8.11 7.64
C GLN A 102 23.79 -9.54 7.59
N ASP A 103 22.92 -9.91 8.53
CA ASP A 103 22.31 -11.24 8.54
C ASP A 103 21.16 -11.33 7.51
N THR A 104 21.54 -11.72 6.30
CA THR A 104 20.63 -11.90 5.16
C THR A 104 19.53 -12.93 5.44
N PHE A 105 19.74 -13.88 6.37
CA PHE A 105 18.70 -14.85 6.75
C PHE A 105 17.54 -14.15 7.48
N ILE A 106 17.85 -13.21 8.38
CA ILE A 106 16.81 -12.43 9.09
C ILE A 106 16.02 -11.57 8.10
N VAL A 107 16.69 -10.97 7.11
CA VAL A 107 16.03 -10.15 6.08
C VAL A 107 15.08 -10.98 5.21
N TYR A 108 15.55 -12.11 4.65
CA TYR A 108 14.73 -12.94 3.78
C TYR A 108 13.58 -13.62 4.51
N THR A 109 13.83 -14.15 5.71
CA THR A 109 12.77 -14.81 6.49
C THR A 109 11.68 -13.82 6.89
N SER A 110 12.04 -12.60 7.32
CA SER A 110 11.06 -11.57 7.67
C SER A 110 10.16 -11.18 6.50
N ASN A 111 10.69 -11.06 5.29
CA ASN A 111 9.89 -10.73 4.11
C ASN A 111 8.95 -11.89 3.70
N ILE A 112 9.45 -13.13 3.77
CA ILE A 112 8.62 -14.32 3.54
C ILE A 112 7.47 -14.38 4.55
N PHE A 113 7.74 -14.14 5.84
CA PHE A 113 6.69 -14.09 6.86
C PHE A 113 5.69 -12.96 6.64
N ALA A 114 6.14 -11.78 6.19
CA ALA A 114 5.26 -10.67 5.84
C ALA A 114 4.27 -11.07 4.75
N VAL A 115 4.77 -11.63 3.63
CA VAL A 115 3.95 -12.12 2.51
C VAL A 115 3.01 -13.24 2.94
N LEU A 116 3.46 -14.19 3.77
CA LEU A 116 2.61 -15.28 4.27
C LEU A 116 1.47 -14.77 5.19
N GLY A 117 1.71 -13.71 5.96
CA GLY A 117 0.72 -13.09 6.85
C GLY A 117 -0.35 -12.27 6.12
N LEU A 118 -0.07 -11.78 4.90
CA LEU A 118 -1.00 -10.92 4.14
C LEU A 118 -2.36 -11.57 3.86
N ARG A 119 -2.42 -12.90 3.74
CA ARG A 119 -3.70 -13.60 3.48
C ARG A 119 -4.75 -13.36 4.56
N ALA A 120 -4.33 -13.34 5.83
CA ALA A 120 -5.23 -13.06 6.96
C ALA A 120 -5.56 -11.56 7.02
N LEU A 121 -4.57 -10.70 6.74
CA LEU A 121 -4.74 -9.25 6.75
C LEU A 121 -5.66 -8.76 5.63
N TYR A 122 -5.71 -9.45 4.48
CA TYR A 122 -6.58 -9.08 3.37
C TYR A 122 -8.07 -9.04 3.78
N PHE A 123 -8.56 -10.07 4.47
CA PHE A 123 -9.96 -10.08 4.93
C PHE A 123 -10.23 -8.99 5.99
N ALA A 124 -9.26 -8.74 6.87
CA ALA A 124 -9.34 -7.65 7.85
C ALA A 124 -9.32 -6.27 7.17
N LEU A 125 -8.49 -6.08 6.14
CA LEU A 125 -8.38 -4.85 5.37
C LEU A 125 -9.65 -4.57 4.58
N ALA A 126 -10.24 -5.58 3.95
CA ALA A 126 -11.52 -5.44 3.24
C ALA A 126 -12.63 -4.95 4.18
N ALA A 127 -12.68 -5.46 5.41
CA ALA A 127 -13.64 -5.03 6.43
C ALA A 127 -13.31 -3.65 7.03
N ALA A 128 -12.04 -3.24 7.03
CA ALA A 128 -11.58 -2.00 7.64
C ALA A 128 -11.33 -0.86 6.63
N MET A 129 -11.49 -1.11 5.33
CA MET A 129 -11.20 -0.15 4.25
C MET A 129 -11.96 1.17 4.42
N ASN A 130 -13.25 1.11 4.81
CA ASN A 130 -14.06 2.29 5.11
C ASN A 130 -13.49 3.11 6.27
N ARG A 131 -12.85 2.44 7.24
CA ARG A 131 -12.31 3.08 8.45
C ARG A 131 -10.93 3.67 8.30
N PHE A 132 -10.21 3.40 7.21
CA PHE A 132 -8.81 3.80 7.02
C PHE A 132 -8.57 5.04 6.16
N ARG A 133 -9.61 5.78 5.75
CA ARG A 133 -9.48 7.01 4.95
C ARG A 133 -8.50 8.03 5.56
N TYR A 134 -8.40 8.09 6.89
CA TYR A 134 -7.52 9.04 7.57
C TYR A 134 -6.07 8.56 7.76
N LEU A 135 -5.75 7.30 7.45
CA LEU A 135 -4.37 6.78 7.54
C LEU A 135 -3.43 7.35 6.48
N GLN A 136 -3.94 7.76 5.33
CA GLN A 136 -3.12 8.35 4.27
C GLN A 136 -2.35 9.58 4.76
N VAL A 137 -2.95 10.36 5.67
CA VAL A 137 -2.30 11.52 6.27
C VAL A 137 -1.12 11.11 7.15
N SER A 138 -1.30 10.11 8.02
CA SER A 138 -0.22 9.60 8.87
C SER A 138 0.92 9.01 8.04
N LEU A 139 0.61 8.26 6.98
CA LEU A 139 1.61 7.73 6.05
C LEU A 139 2.39 8.84 5.35
N ALA A 140 1.73 9.91 4.91
CA ALA A 140 2.39 11.05 4.29
C ALA A 140 3.35 11.75 5.26
N ILE A 141 2.93 11.96 6.52
CA ILE A 141 3.80 12.53 7.56
C ILE A 141 5.04 11.66 7.79
N ILE A 142 4.86 10.34 7.83
CA ILE A 142 5.96 9.39 8.04
C ILE A 142 6.94 9.41 6.87
N LEU A 143 6.45 9.42 5.62
CA LEU A 143 7.29 9.49 4.43
C LEU A 143 8.14 10.77 4.41
N VAL A 144 7.54 11.92 4.75
CA VAL A 144 8.29 13.18 4.88
C VAL A 144 9.32 13.10 6.00
N LEU A 145 8.96 12.55 7.16
CA LEU A 145 9.86 12.42 8.31
C LEU A 145 11.07 11.52 8.00
N ILE A 146 10.83 10.34 7.43
CA ILE A 146 11.87 9.39 7.05
C ILE A 146 12.70 9.95 5.88
N GLY A 147 12.06 10.57 4.90
CA GLY A 147 12.73 11.20 3.76
C GLY A 147 13.68 12.32 4.18
N ILE A 148 13.26 13.21 5.09
CA ILE A 148 14.13 14.24 5.68
C ILE A 148 15.31 13.59 6.40
N LYS A 149 15.06 12.58 7.23
CA LYS A 149 16.14 11.87 7.92
C LYS A 149 17.16 11.29 6.96
N ILE A 150 16.73 10.57 5.92
CA ILE A 150 17.61 9.95 4.91
C ILE A 150 18.37 11.03 4.12
N PHE A 151 17.70 12.12 3.75
CA PHE A 151 18.32 13.27 3.06
C PHE A 151 19.42 13.95 3.89
N LEU A 152 19.31 13.92 5.22
CA LEU A 152 20.29 14.50 6.14
C LEU A 152 21.49 13.59 6.44
N VAL A 153 21.41 12.28 6.15
CA VAL A 153 22.52 11.34 6.38
C VAL A 153 23.81 11.76 5.63
N PRO A 154 23.76 12.14 4.34
CA PRO A 154 24.92 12.69 3.62
C PRO A 154 25.55 13.94 4.22
N LEU A 155 24.80 14.71 5.01
CA LEU A 155 25.25 15.97 5.65
C LEU A 155 25.94 15.73 7.01
N GLY A 156 26.13 14.47 7.41
CA GLY A 156 26.78 14.10 8.68
C GLY A 156 25.85 14.15 9.90
N VAL A 157 24.55 14.37 9.69
CA VAL A 157 23.56 14.38 10.78
C VAL A 157 23.00 12.97 10.96
N HIS A 158 23.54 12.25 11.94
CA HIS A 158 23.06 10.92 12.30
C HIS A 158 21.93 11.00 13.33
N ILE A 159 20.68 10.87 12.86
CA ILE A 159 19.53 10.72 13.76
C ILE A 159 19.48 9.29 14.27
N ASN A 160 19.42 9.13 15.60
CA ASN A 160 19.31 7.82 16.25
C ASN A 160 18.13 7.02 15.68
N THR A 161 18.41 5.80 15.20
CA THR A 161 17.43 4.90 14.61
C THR A 161 16.28 4.58 15.57
N LEU A 162 16.56 4.42 16.87
CA LEU A 162 15.52 4.19 17.87
C LEU A 162 14.53 5.35 17.99
N LEU A 163 15.04 6.59 17.99
CA LEU A 163 14.18 7.77 18.10
C LEU A 163 13.25 7.89 16.88
N SER A 164 13.80 7.65 15.69
CA SER A 164 13.02 7.63 14.45
C SER A 164 11.97 6.53 14.46
N LEU A 165 12.31 5.34 14.95
CA LEU A 165 11.39 4.22 15.05
C LEU A 165 10.22 4.54 15.98
N VAL A 166 10.52 5.06 17.18
CA VAL A 166 9.50 5.46 18.16
C VAL A 166 8.61 6.57 17.60
N ALA A 167 9.18 7.57 16.92
CA ALA A 167 8.42 8.63 16.29
C ALA A 167 7.46 8.09 15.20
N THR A 168 7.94 7.21 14.31
CA THR A 168 7.10 6.56 13.29
C THR A 168 5.98 5.74 13.92
N LEU A 169 6.28 4.95 14.95
CA LEU A 169 5.28 4.17 15.68
C LEU A 169 4.23 5.06 16.35
N ALA A 170 4.64 6.18 16.94
CA ALA A 170 3.72 7.14 17.56
C ALA A 170 2.80 7.81 16.51
N ILE A 171 3.33 8.17 15.34
CA ILE A 171 2.53 8.77 14.26
C ILE A 171 1.55 7.75 13.67
N LEU A 172 1.98 6.49 13.48
CA LEU A 172 1.09 5.42 13.04
C LEU A 172 0.00 5.15 14.07
N ALA A 173 0.38 4.97 15.34
CA ALA A 173 -0.58 4.67 16.41
C ALA A 173 -1.61 5.80 16.58
N SER A 174 -1.16 7.06 16.60
CA SER A 174 -2.07 8.21 16.64
C SER A 174 -2.96 8.29 15.41
N GLY A 175 -2.43 7.99 14.22
CA GLY A 175 -3.21 7.87 12.99
C GLY A 175 -4.31 6.82 13.06
N VAL A 176 -3.95 5.60 13.49
CA VAL A 176 -4.90 4.48 13.65
C VAL A 176 -5.97 4.83 14.69
N LEU A 177 -5.57 5.36 15.84
CA LEU A 177 -6.49 5.76 16.91
C LEU A 177 -7.43 6.88 16.47
N TYR A 178 -6.90 7.90 15.79
CA TYR A 178 -7.69 9.00 15.25
C TYR A 178 -8.66 8.51 14.18
N SER A 179 -8.20 7.65 13.26
CA SER A 179 -9.03 7.03 12.23
C SER A 179 -10.15 6.22 12.88
N LEU A 180 -9.85 5.36 13.84
CA LEU A 180 -10.86 4.53 14.50
C LEU A 180 -11.85 5.35 15.33
N TYR A 181 -11.38 6.42 16.00
CA TYR A 181 -12.23 7.31 16.78
C TYR A 181 -13.20 8.09 15.89
N LYS A 182 -12.72 8.64 14.78
CA LYS A 182 -13.51 9.46 13.88
C LYS A 182 -14.51 8.64 13.07
N THR A 183 -14.11 7.47 12.59
CA THR A 183 -14.99 6.58 11.81
C THR A 183 -15.89 5.71 12.69
N ARG A 184 -15.93 5.93 14.01
CA ARG A 184 -16.84 5.23 14.93
C ARG A 184 -18.31 5.61 14.74
N ASN A 185 -18.58 6.81 14.21
CA ASN A 185 -19.92 7.37 14.07
C ASN A 185 -20.39 7.49 12.61
N GLU A 186 -19.60 7.05 11.63
CA GLU A 186 -20.04 7.01 10.23
C GLU A 186 -20.77 5.68 10.00
N PRO A 187 -22.04 5.69 9.53
CA PRO A 187 -22.73 4.46 9.16
C PRO A 187 -21.97 3.78 8.02
N ASP A 188 -21.82 2.46 8.08
CA ASP A 188 -21.26 1.66 6.99
C ASP A 188 -22.10 1.91 5.74
N VAL A 189 -21.60 2.76 4.83
CA VAL A 189 -22.18 2.86 3.50
C VAL A 189 -21.74 1.59 2.78
N SER A 190 -22.63 0.60 2.80
CA SER A 190 -22.42 -0.63 2.05
C SER A 190 -22.41 -0.31 0.56
N VAL A 191 -21.57 -1.01 -0.20
CA VAL A 191 -21.47 -0.87 -1.66
C VAL A 191 -22.84 -1.12 -2.34
N GLU A 192 -23.73 -1.86 -1.66
CA GLU A 192 -25.14 -2.06 -2.01
C GLU A 192 -25.96 -0.77 -2.13
N ASP A 193 -25.67 0.25 -1.31
CA ASP A 193 -26.45 1.50 -1.26
C ASP A 193 -26.04 2.46 -2.39
N LEU A 194 -24.77 2.44 -2.78
CA LEU A 194 -24.26 3.17 -3.95
C LEU A 194 -24.77 2.57 -5.26
N ALA A 195 -24.92 1.24 -5.32
CA ALA A 195 -25.48 0.56 -6.48
C ALA A 195 -26.99 0.87 -6.67
N LYS A 196 -27.74 1.10 -5.58
CA LYS A 196 -29.17 1.44 -5.66
C LYS A 196 -29.43 2.87 -6.14
N GLN A 197 -28.56 3.83 -5.79
CA GLN A 197 -28.70 5.21 -6.27
C GLN A 197 -28.52 5.34 -7.79
N HIS A 198 -27.59 4.60 -8.40
CA HIS A 198 -27.40 4.62 -9.86
C HIS A 198 -28.55 3.99 -10.66
N HIS A 199 -29.41 3.18 -10.03
CA HIS A 199 -30.57 2.56 -10.70
C HIS A 199 -31.86 3.38 -10.59
N THR A 200 -31.89 4.46 -9.81
CA THR A 200 -33.09 5.32 -9.69
C THR A 200 -33.06 6.54 -10.60
N GLU A 201 -31.93 6.79 -11.27
CA GLU A 201 -31.70 7.94 -12.16
C GLU A 201 -31.57 7.52 -13.64
N ASN A 202 -32.36 6.51 -14.06
CA ASN A 202 -32.49 6.12 -15.47
C ASN A 202 -33.92 5.67 -15.77
#